data_AF-A0A3C0G7Z7-F1
#
_entry.id   AF-A0A3C0G7Z7-F1
#
_cell.length_a   1.000
_cell.length_b   1.000
_cell.length_c   1.000
_cell.angle_alpha   90.00
_cell.angle_beta   90.00
_cell.angle_gamma   90.00
#
_symmetry.space_group_name_H-M   'P 1'
#
loop_
_entity.id
_entity.type
_entity.pdbx_description
1 polymer ?
#
loop_
_entity_poly.entity_id
_entity_poly.type
_entity_poly.pdbx_seq_one_letter_code
_entity_poly.pdbx_strand_id
1 'polypeptide(L)'
;MPIAKQNLTKAIKADVKIAFGTDTPIIPHGKNAIEFAALIDCGMSTKEAIKTATTNSAEMLGLTDRGELKEGMLADIIAVDTNPIKDISTLEHVKFVMKNGTVYKNEK
;
A
#
# COMPACT_ATOMS: atom_id res chain seq x y z
N MET A 1 -15.77 9.70 -8.71
CA MET A 1 -16.66 8.55 -9.02
C MET A 1 -17.54 8.21 -7.81
N PRO A 2 -18.73 8.79 -7.67
CA PRO A 2 -19.56 8.64 -6.46
C PRO A 2 -19.97 7.18 -6.17
N ILE A 3 -20.35 6.42 -7.20
CA ILE A 3 -20.78 5.01 -7.04
C ILE A 3 -19.63 4.11 -6.59
N ALA A 4 -18.44 4.29 -7.16
CA ALA A 4 -17.24 3.51 -6.78
C ALA A 4 -16.90 3.72 -5.30
N LYS A 5 -16.87 4.98 -4.84
CA LYS A 5 -16.66 5.31 -3.42
C LYS A 5 -17.71 4.66 -2.51
N GLN A 6 -18.98 4.72 -2.89
CA GLN A 6 -20.07 4.10 -2.13
C GLN A 6 -19.92 2.58 -2.02
N ASN A 7 -19.58 1.90 -3.12
CA ASN A 7 -19.41 0.44 -3.14
C ASN A 7 -18.20 0.01 -2.32
N LEU A 8 -17.06 0.71 -2.45
CA LEU A 8 -15.88 0.44 -1.64
C LEU A 8 -16.15 0.66 -0.15
N THR A 9 -16.84 1.74 0.20
CA THR A 9 -17.26 2.00 1.60
C THR A 9 -18.12 0.86 2.15
N LYS A 10 -19.06 0.32 1.35
CA LYS A 10 -19.89 -0.83 1.76
C LYS A 10 -19.04 -2.09 1.95
N ALA A 11 -18.10 -2.37 1.06
CA ALA A 11 -17.21 -3.52 1.15
C ALA A 11 -16.32 -3.46 2.40
N ILE A 12 -15.74 -2.28 2.69
CA ILE A 12 -14.95 -2.03 3.91
C ILE A 12 -15.80 -2.27 5.16
N LYS A 13 -17.01 -1.73 5.21
CA LYS A 13 -17.93 -1.93 6.36
C LYS A 13 -18.38 -3.38 6.54
N ALA A 14 -18.36 -4.16 5.46
CA ALA A 14 -18.70 -5.58 5.47
C ALA A 14 -17.49 -6.49 5.74
N ASP A 15 -16.33 -5.92 6.11
CA ASP A 15 -15.08 -6.65 6.37
C ASP A 15 -14.61 -7.54 5.20
N VAL A 16 -14.92 -7.09 3.98
CA VAL A 16 -14.40 -7.74 2.77
C VAL A 16 -12.89 -7.54 2.72
N LYS A 17 -12.16 -8.63 2.47
CA LYS A 17 -10.71 -8.58 2.30
C LYS A 17 -10.35 -7.86 1.01
N ILE A 18 -9.54 -6.79 1.12
CA ILE A 18 -9.19 -5.90 0.01
C ILE A 18 -7.68 -5.93 -0.24
N ALA A 19 -7.29 -6.03 -1.51
CA ALA A 19 -5.93 -5.83 -2.00
C ALA A 19 -5.83 -4.47 -2.73
N PHE A 20 -4.63 -3.89 -2.77
CA PHE A 20 -4.39 -2.57 -3.33
C PHE A 20 -4.28 -2.61 -4.85
N GLY A 21 -5.00 -1.74 -5.54
CA GLY A 21 -4.97 -1.64 -7.00
C GLY A 21 -5.44 -0.28 -7.48
N THR A 22 -4.72 0.32 -8.42
CA THR A 22 -4.87 1.72 -8.83
C THR A 22 -5.38 1.90 -10.27
N ASP A 23 -5.40 0.82 -11.05
CA ASP A 23 -5.66 0.85 -12.50
C ASP A 23 -4.70 1.79 -13.27
N THR A 24 -3.45 1.87 -12.82
CA THR A 24 -2.35 2.54 -13.54
C THR A 24 -2.19 1.89 -14.92
N PRO A 25 -2.23 2.66 -16.04
CA PRO A 25 -1.81 4.06 -16.16
C PRO A 25 -2.92 5.12 -16.14
N ILE A 26 -4.18 4.80 -15.82
CA ILE A 26 -5.23 5.83 -15.69
C ILE A 26 -4.80 6.88 -14.66
N ILE A 27 -4.25 6.41 -13.53
CA ILE A 27 -3.37 7.21 -12.68
C ILE A 27 -1.94 7.07 -13.24
N PRO A 28 -1.18 8.16 -13.44
CA PRO A 28 0.18 8.08 -13.96
C PRO A 28 1.10 7.17 -13.15
N HIS A 29 1.98 6.43 -13.83
CA HIS A 29 3.02 5.66 -13.15
C HIS A 29 3.83 6.54 -12.19
N GLY A 30 4.07 6.02 -10.98
CA GLY A 30 4.73 6.75 -9.90
C GLY A 30 3.81 7.56 -9.00
N LYS A 31 2.50 7.64 -9.32
CA LYS A 31 1.48 8.27 -8.47
C LYS A 31 0.56 7.28 -7.75
N ASN A 32 0.96 6.01 -7.71
CA ASN A 32 0.13 4.91 -7.19
C ASN A 32 -0.27 5.10 -5.71
N ALA A 33 0.62 5.70 -4.89
CA ALA A 33 0.41 5.83 -3.44
C ALA A 33 -0.75 6.77 -3.06
N ILE A 34 -1.24 7.63 -3.98
CA ILE A 34 -2.42 8.47 -3.76
C ILE A 34 -3.64 7.63 -3.39
N GLU A 35 -3.73 6.39 -3.88
CA GLU A 35 -4.85 5.48 -3.61
C GLU A 35 -5.00 5.13 -2.12
N PHE A 36 -3.93 5.23 -1.31
CA PHE A 36 -4.06 5.05 0.14
C PHE A 36 -5.00 6.09 0.76
N ALA A 37 -4.94 7.35 0.30
CA ALA A 37 -5.85 8.39 0.77
C ALA A 37 -7.30 8.09 0.35
N ALA A 38 -7.51 7.51 -0.83
CA ALA A 38 -8.84 7.11 -1.31
C ALA A 38 -9.45 5.99 -0.45
N LEU A 39 -8.66 4.98 -0.06
CA LEU A 39 -9.09 3.91 0.86
C LEU A 39 -9.50 4.48 2.23
N ILE A 40 -8.70 5.40 2.76
CA ILE A 40 -8.97 6.04 4.07
C ILE A 40 -10.22 6.93 4.01
N ASP A 41 -10.40 7.69 2.91
CA ASP A 41 -11.61 8.49 2.66
C ASP A 41 -12.88 7.63 2.48
N CYS A 42 -12.73 6.32 2.22
CA CYS A 42 -13.82 5.34 2.24
C CYS A 42 -14.05 4.69 3.62
N GLY A 43 -13.27 5.06 4.64
CA GLY A 43 -13.42 4.59 6.02
C GLY A 43 -12.47 3.47 6.44
N MET A 44 -11.47 3.12 5.63
CA MET A 44 -10.42 2.18 6.04
C MET A 44 -9.44 2.85 7.02
N SER A 45 -9.01 2.13 8.05
CA SER A 45 -7.95 2.66 8.93
C SER A 45 -6.60 2.71 8.19
N THR A 46 -5.71 3.62 8.58
CA THR A 46 -4.37 3.75 7.96
C THR A 46 -3.57 2.45 8.00
N LYS A 47 -3.67 1.69 9.09
CA LYS A 47 -2.97 0.41 9.23
C LYS A 47 -3.51 -0.66 8.27
N GLU A 48 -4.84 -0.73 8.12
CA GLU A 48 -5.46 -1.65 7.16
C GLU A 48 -5.16 -1.24 5.72
N ALA A 49 -5.14 0.06 5.42
CA ALA A 49 -4.77 0.57 4.10
C ALA A 49 -3.37 0.11 3.70
N ILE A 50 -2.38 0.22 4.60
CA ILE A 50 -1.01 -0.29 4.34
C ILE A 50 -1.01 -1.81 4.09
N LYS A 51 -1.76 -2.59 4.87
CA LYS A 51 -1.88 -4.04 4.67
C LYS A 51 -2.45 -4.41 3.30
N THR A 52 -3.37 -3.60 2.75
CA THR A 52 -3.91 -3.86 1.40
C THR A 52 -2.80 -3.90 0.36
N ALA A 53 -1.74 -3.10 0.53
CA ALA A 53 -0.59 -3.02 -0.37
C ALA A 53 0.59 -3.92 0.03
N THR A 54 0.48 -4.65 1.15
CA THR A 54 1.53 -5.55 1.63
C THR A 54 0.98 -6.97 1.78
N THR A 55 0.57 -7.37 2.99
CA THR A 55 0.16 -8.73 3.31
C THR A 55 -1.03 -9.20 2.49
N ASN A 56 -2.06 -8.37 2.30
CA ASN A 56 -3.26 -8.78 1.57
C ASN A 56 -2.97 -8.98 0.08
N SER A 57 -2.12 -8.12 -0.50
CA SER A 57 -1.69 -8.27 -1.90
C SER A 57 -0.81 -9.49 -2.09
N ALA A 58 0.13 -9.75 -1.16
CA ALA A 58 0.96 -10.95 -1.20
C ALA A 58 0.08 -12.21 -1.15
N GLU A 59 -0.89 -12.25 -0.25
CA GLU A 59 -1.83 -13.37 -0.14
C GLU A 59 -2.70 -13.53 -1.39
N MET A 60 -3.26 -12.42 -1.93
CA MET A 60 -4.05 -12.46 -3.17
C MET A 60 -3.26 -13.06 -4.33
N LEU A 61 -1.95 -12.79 -4.39
CA LEU A 61 -1.04 -13.31 -5.41
C LEU A 61 -0.48 -14.71 -5.10
N GLY A 62 -0.80 -15.28 -3.93
CA GLY A 62 -0.26 -16.57 -3.49
C GLY A 62 1.24 -16.53 -3.14
N LEU A 63 1.78 -15.37 -2.80
CA LEU A 63 3.18 -15.16 -2.44
C LEU A 63 3.36 -15.31 -0.92
N THR A 64 4.34 -16.10 -0.51
CA THR A 64 4.63 -16.41 0.90
C THR A 64 5.98 -15.87 1.37
N ASP A 65 6.76 -15.29 0.45
CA ASP A 65 8.15 -14.87 0.65
C ASP A 65 8.31 -13.36 0.85
N ARG A 66 7.22 -12.58 0.83
CA ARG A 66 7.23 -11.11 0.93
C ARG A 66 5.92 -10.55 1.47
N GLY A 67 5.91 -9.24 1.74
CA GLY A 67 4.74 -8.52 2.25
C GLY A 67 4.79 -8.26 3.76
N GLU A 68 5.75 -8.83 4.48
CA GLU A 68 6.02 -8.54 5.89
C GLU A 68 7.52 -8.34 6.12
N LEU A 69 7.87 -7.62 7.18
CA LEU A 69 9.24 -7.54 7.68
C LEU A 69 9.43 -8.64 8.73
N LYS A 70 9.91 -9.80 8.28
CA LYS A 70 10.09 -11.00 9.11
C LYS A 70 11.30 -11.79 8.63
N GLU A 71 11.97 -12.47 9.56
CA GLU A 71 13.07 -13.39 9.23
C GLU A 71 12.63 -14.44 8.19
N GLY A 72 13.52 -14.70 7.21
CA GLY A 72 13.27 -15.64 6.12
C GLY A 72 12.49 -15.06 4.93
N MET A 73 11.97 -13.82 5.01
CA MET A 73 11.36 -13.14 3.86
C MET A 73 12.40 -12.44 2.99
N LEU A 74 12.03 -12.17 1.74
CA LEU A 74 12.80 -11.32 0.85
C LEU A 74 12.97 -9.92 1.45
N ALA A 75 14.17 -9.37 1.26
CA ALA A 75 14.47 -7.99 1.65
C ALA A 75 13.89 -7.00 0.63
N ASP A 76 12.56 -6.93 0.57
CA ASP A 76 11.76 -5.94 -0.16
C ASP A 76 11.29 -4.88 0.84
N ILE A 77 12.04 -3.77 0.93
CA ILE A 77 11.90 -2.78 2.00
C ILE A 77 11.80 -1.37 1.41
N ILE A 78 10.86 -0.58 1.92
CA ILE A 78 10.81 0.87 1.68
C ILE A 78 10.99 1.64 2.99
N ALA A 79 11.50 2.87 2.90
CA ALA A 79 11.50 3.79 4.03
C ALA A 79 11.02 5.20 3.61
N VAL A 80 10.42 5.89 4.57
CA VAL A 80 9.81 7.21 4.47
C VAL A 80 10.24 8.07 5.66
N ASP A 81 10.17 9.39 5.54
CA ASP A 81 10.70 10.32 6.56
C ASP A 81 9.83 10.40 7.82
N THR A 82 8.52 10.18 7.66
CA THR A 82 7.54 10.35 8.74
C THR A 82 6.78 9.06 8.99
N ASN A 83 6.11 8.98 10.14
CA ASN A 83 5.33 7.80 10.48
C ASN A 83 4.07 7.69 9.58
N PRO A 84 3.98 6.67 8.71
CA PRO A 84 2.88 6.56 7.75
C PRO A 84 1.52 6.27 8.40
N ILE A 85 1.49 5.82 9.66
CA ILE A 85 0.25 5.65 10.43
C ILE A 85 -0.35 7.02 10.82
N LYS A 86 0.51 8.02 11.05
CA LYS A 86 0.09 9.38 11.40
C LYS A 86 -0.13 10.26 10.17
N ASP A 87 0.66 10.05 9.13
CA ASP A 87 0.59 10.81 7.88
C ASP A 87 0.84 9.88 6.69
N ILE A 88 -0.24 9.44 6.04
CA ILE A 88 -0.17 8.48 4.94
C ILE A 88 0.47 9.06 3.67
N SER A 89 0.45 10.38 3.51
CA SER A 89 0.96 11.07 2.31
C SER A 89 2.47 10.89 2.13
N THR A 90 3.18 10.55 3.20
CA THR A 90 4.60 10.21 3.18
C THR A 90 4.93 9.05 2.23
N LEU A 91 3.98 8.13 1.98
CA LEU A 91 4.14 7.02 1.03
C LEU A 91 4.18 7.50 -0.44
N GLU A 92 3.75 8.73 -0.73
CA GLU A 92 3.95 9.36 -2.04
C GLU A 92 5.41 9.83 -2.25
N HIS A 93 6.20 9.88 -1.18
CA HIS A 93 7.57 10.39 -1.15
C HIS A 93 8.55 9.41 -0.49
N VAL A 94 8.53 8.15 -0.94
CA VAL A 94 9.47 7.11 -0.49
C VAL A 94 10.93 7.53 -0.72
N LYS A 95 11.75 7.48 0.34
CA LYS A 95 13.17 7.90 0.33
C LYS A 95 14.13 6.76 0.07
N PHE A 96 13.76 5.57 0.51
CA PHE A 96 14.58 4.38 0.38
C PHE A 96 13.77 3.27 -0.28
N VAL A 97 14.37 2.58 -1.25
CA VAL A 97 13.79 1.40 -1.90
C VAL A 97 14.87 0.34 -2.02
N MET A 98 14.62 -0.81 -1.39
CA MET A 98 15.38 -2.04 -1.54
C MET A 98 14.45 -3.12 -2.10
N LYS A 99 14.94 -3.87 -3.07
CA LYS A 99 14.26 -5.02 -3.66
C LYS A 99 15.22 -6.19 -3.69
N ASN A 100 14.82 -7.32 -3.12
CA ASN A 100 15.62 -8.54 -3.01
C ASN A 100 17.05 -8.24 -2.50
N GLY A 101 17.16 -7.41 -1.45
CA GLY A 101 18.43 -7.03 -0.84
C GLY A 101 19.27 -6.00 -1.62
N THR A 102 18.86 -5.62 -2.84
CA THR A 102 19.55 -4.60 -3.64
C THR A 102 18.89 -3.25 -3.44
N VAL A 103 19.67 -2.22 -3.12
CA VAL A 103 19.18 -0.83 -2.96
C VAL A 103 19.09 -0.15 -4.32
N TYR A 104 17.90 0.33 -4.67
CA TYR A 104 17.62 1.07 -5.91
C TYR A 104 17.41 2.56 -5.68
N LYS A 105 17.00 2.95 -4.48
CA LYS A 105 16.81 4.35 -4.09
C LYS A 105 17.33 4.57 -2.68
N ASN A 106 18.09 5.64 -2.48
CA ASN A 106 18.61 6.08 -1.19
C ASN A 106 18.78 7.60 -1.19
N GLU A 107 17.68 8.31 -1.01
CA GLU A 107 17.70 9.76 -0.81
C GLU A 107 18.05 10.07 0.64
N LYS A 108 18.96 11.01 0.84
CA LYS A 108 19.32 11.57 2.15
C LYS A 108 18.37 12.68 2.56
#